data_AF-A0A9X3XBP1-F1
#
_entry.id   AF-A0A9X3XBP1-F1
#
_cell.length_a   1.000
_cell.length_b   1.000
_cell.length_c   1.000
_cell.angle_alpha   90.00
_cell.angle_beta   90.00
_cell.angle_gamma   90.00
#
_symmetry.space_group_name_H-M   'P 1'
#
loop_
_entity.id
_entity.type
_entity.pdbx_description
1 polymer ?
#
loop_
_entity_poly.entity_id
_entity_poly.type
_entity_poly.pdbx_seq_one_letter_code
_entity_poly.pdbx_strand_id
1 'polypeptide(L)'
;MSSKPRVFIGSSSEGTEVAEILFQYLSADFRPFTWQHGIFMAGRFTLEELERSLREHEFAVLCATPDDSLSKRGNTSPAMRDNVLFELGLFIGALGRKRTFLVVPTGVGLVIPTDLAGLTYVSYDAERFSQGPADRMAALQVAGMSLRTVIHRTWAELRATEEQLARARMANARTTAIRRIHAVIVDLRDVIIELPGDMLQSLTSPKEFDRVKRVAAERVDKISAPMYDDATTAGVTTEFGDLVTATRAALLEIPYPFELFVEEQEIKQAAVKHIAGAIQSFNSGGQPFEYAGQAIESEVARRVQSISDRYRGWWTRSEKVLQRATSRLQTALVNAALESEPKQLPESARPLNPQR
;
A
#
# COMPACT_ATOMS: atom_id res chain seq x y z
N MET A 1 15.47 -11.17 -0.72
CA MET A 1 16.90 -11.05 -1.04
C MET A 1 17.18 -9.59 -1.33
N SER A 2 17.99 -8.90 -0.51
CA SER A 2 18.35 -7.50 -0.78
C SER A 2 19.35 -7.50 -1.95
N SER A 3 18.93 -7.01 -3.12
CA SER A 3 19.84 -6.89 -4.27
C SER A 3 20.87 -5.81 -3.97
N LYS A 4 22.16 -6.13 -4.17
CA LYS A 4 23.25 -5.16 -4.15
C LYS A 4 22.92 -3.97 -5.06
N PRO A 5 23.15 -2.71 -4.64
CA PRO A 5 22.84 -1.55 -5.46
C PRO A 5 23.74 -1.55 -6.71
N ARG A 6 23.16 -1.11 -7.81
CA ARG A 6 23.78 -0.94 -9.11
C ARG A 6 24.48 0.41 -9.14
N VAL A 7 25.74 0.40 -9.55
CA VAL A 7 26.60 1.58 -9.59
C VAL A 7 27.05 1.78 -11.02
N PHE A 8 26.65 2.90 -11.62
CA PHE A 8 27.17 3.30 -12.92
C PHE A 8 28.58 3.85 -12.77
N ILE A 9 29.50 3.49 -13.66
CA ILE A 9 30.87 4.00 -13.73
C ILE A 9 31.10 4.57 -15.13
N GLY A 10 31.11 5.90 -15.22
CA GLY A 10 31.37 6.65 -16.45
C GLY A 10 32.81 7.10 -16.54
N SER A 11 33.37 7.06 -17.75
CA SER A 11 34.70 7.59 -18.08
C SER A 11 34.76 7.93 -19.56
N SER A 12 35.75 8.71 -19.95
CA SER A 12 36.19 8.77 -21.35
C SER A 12 36.83 7.46 -21.81
N SER A 13 37.21 7.38 -23.08
CA SER A 13 37.97 6.26 -23.63
C SER A 13 39.38 6.20 -23.04
N GLU A 14 39.96 7.34 -22.71
CA GLU A 14 41.28 7.50 -22.09
C GLU A 14 41.25 7.11 -20.60
N GLY A 15 40.12 7.34 -19.92
CA GLY A 15 39.90 7.01 -18.50
C GLY A 15 39.42 5.59 -18.22
N THR A 16 39.38 4.70 -19.22
CA THR A 16 38.86 3.33 -19.11
C THR A 16 39.51 2.55 -17.97
N GLU A 17 40.82 2.64 -17.84
CA GLU A 17 41.56 1.87 -16.84
C GLU A 17 41.24 2.32 -15.41
N VAL A 18 41.01 3.62 -15.19
CA VAL A 18 40.52 4.15 -13.91
C VAL A 18 39.14 3.53 -13.59
N ALA A 19 38.23 3.50 -14.56
CA ALA A 19 36.91 2.93 -14.40
C ALA A 19 36.93 1.41 -14.11
N GLU A 20 37.81 0.65 -14.77
CA GLU A 20 37.97 -0.79 -14.57
C GLU A 20 38.54 -1.13 -13.19
N ILE A 21 39.50 -0.35 -12.69
CA ILE A 21 40.02 -0.52 -11.33
C ILE A 21 38.94 -0.22 -10.29
N LEU A 22 38.16 0.85 -10.48
CA LEU A 22 37.03 1.15 -9.60
C LEU A 22 35.94 0.08 -9.65
N PHE A 23 35.67 -0.47 -10.84
CA PHE A 23 34.78 -1.62 -11.00
C PHE A 23 35.24 -2.78 -10.11
N GLN A 24 36.53 -3.11 -10.10
CA GLN A 24 37.08 -4.17 -9.26
C GLN A 24 36.90 -3.87 -7.76
N TYR A 25 37.22 -2.66 -7.31
CA TYR A 25 37.04 -2.24 -5.91
C TYR A 25 35.59 -2.32 -5.43
N LEU A 26 34.63 -2.03 -6.31
CA LEU A 26 33.21 -1.95 -5.98
C LEU A 26 32.48 -3.30 -6.13
N SER A 27 33.02 -4.26 -6.88
CA SER A 27 32.36 -5.53 -7.22
C SER A 27 32.06 -6.44 -6.03
N ALA A 28 32.84 -6.33 -4.94
CA ALA A 28 32.62 -7.14 -3.75
C ALA A 28 31.25 -6.83 -3.08
N ASP A 29 30.82 -5.57 -3.08
CA ASP A 29 29.67 -5.11 -2.31
C ASP A 29 28.51 -4.61 -3.18
N PHE A 30 28.80 -4.20 -4.41
CA PHE A 30 27.85 -3.55 -5.31
C PHE A 30 27.77 -4.29 -6.65
N ARG A 31 26.89 -3.82 -7.54
CA ARG A 31 26.84 -4.25 -8.94
C ARG A 31 27.31 -3.11 -9.84
N PRO A 32 28.64 -2.93 -10.01
CA PRO A 32 29.14 -1.90 -10.88
C PRO A 32 28.87 -2.22 -12.36
N PHE A 33 28.68 -1.18 -13.17
CA PHE A 33 28.56 -1.24 -14.63
C PHE A 33 29.41 -0.13 -15.22
N THR A 34 30.37 -0.46 -16.08
CA THR A 34 31.14 0.55 -16.81
C THR A 34 30.47 0.88 -18.14
N TRP A 35 30.71 2.09 -18.64
CA TRP A 35 30.21 2.56 -19.94
C TRP A 35 30.53 1.58 -21.08
N GLN A 36 31.73 0.98 -21.07
CA GLN A 36 32.25 0.17 -22.18
C GLN A 36 31.85 -1.31 -22.13
N HIS A 37 31.47 -1.84 -20.96
CA HIS A 37 31.28 -3.29 -20.77
C HIS A 37 29.83 -3.70 -20.42
N GLY A 38 28.82 -2.88 -20.73
CA GLY A 38 27.44 -3.31 -20.47
C GLY A 38 26.30 -2.43 -20.96
N ILE A 39 26.58 -1.31 -21.65
CA ILE A 39 25.56 -0.29 -21.95
C ILE A 39 25.47 0.03 -23.45
N PHE A 40 26.50 -0.25 -24.26
CA PHE A 40 26.44 -0.04 -25.70
C PHE A 40 25.82 -1.24 -26.45
N MET A 41 24.66 -1.06 -27.06
CA MET A 41 24.13 -1.97 -28.09
C MET A 41 24.22 -1.30 -29.47
N ALA A 42 24.75 -2.01 -30.46
CA ALA A 42 24.84 -1.51 -31.82
C ALA A 42 23.44 -1.08 -32.35
N GLY A 43 23.34 0.13 -32.90
CA GLY A 43 22.10 0.68 -33.48
C GLY A 43 21.26 1.59 -32.57
N ARG A 44 21.74 1.97 -31.38
CA ARG A 44 21.06 2.89 -30.46
C ARG A 44 21.80 4.21 -30.26
N PHE A 45 21.07 5.27 -29.92
CA PHE A 45 21.66 6.57 -29.62
C PHE A 45 22.25 6.58 -28.20
N THR A 46 23.43 7.19 -28.07
CA THR A 46 24.18 7.33 -26.81
C THR A 46 23.35 7.92 -25.67
N LEU A 47 22.45 8.86 -25.99
CA LEU A 47 21.58 9.51 -25.03
C LEU A 47 20.49 8.58 -24.48
N GLU A 48 19.92 7.70 -25.31
CA GLU A 48 18.88 6.75 -24.89
C GLU A 48 19.40 5.75 -23.85
N GLU A 49 20.65 5.31 -24.03
CA GLU A 49 21.31 4.40 -23.09
C GLU A 49 21.74 5.12 -21.80
N LEU A 50 22.08 6.41 -21.86
CA LEU A 50 22.24 7.24 -20.67
C LEU A 50 20.92 7.35 -19.89
N GLU A 51 19.82 7.68 -20.56
CA GLU A 51 18.50 7.78 -19.92
C GLU A 51 18.06 6.48 -19.24
N ARG A 52 18.34 5.35 -19.89
CA ARG A 52 18.12 4.03 -19.29
C ARG A 52 18.99 3.83 -18.06
N SER A 53 20.27 4.18 -18.15
CA SER A 53 21.21 4.08 -17.03
C SER A 53 20.77 4.93 -15.83
N LEU A 54 20.18 6.10 -16.05
CA LEU A 54 19.62 6.95 -14.98
C LEU A 54 18.47 6.26 -14.20
N ARG A 55 17.72 5.37 -14.85
CA ARG A 55 16.60 4.63 -14.21
C ARG A 55 17.04 3.33 -13.55
N GLU A 56 18.10 2.71 -14.06
CA GLU A 56 18.53 1.37 -13.63
C GLU A 56 19.63 1.38 -12.56
N HIS A 57 20.20 2.53 -12.21
CA HIS A 57 21.29 2.61 -11.24
C HIS A 57 20.92 3.50 -10.06
N GLU A 58 21.32 3.06 -8.86
CA GLU A 58 21.10 3.81 -7.63
C GLU A 58 22.22 4.81 -7.34
N PHE A 59 23.40 4.60 -7.95
CA PHE A 59 24.57 5.46 -7.80
C PHE A 59 25.32 5.64 -9.13
N ALA A 60 26.07 6.73 -9.23
CA ALA A 60 26.98 6.99 -10.35
C ALA A 60 28.35 7.47 -9.88
N VAL A 61 29.40 7.00 -10.54
CA VAL A 61 30.80 7.36 -10.33
C VAL A 61 31.37 7.80 -11.68
N LEU A 62 31.82 9.04 -11.78
CA LEU A 62 32.34 9.62 -13.03
C LEU A 62 33.84 9.87 -12.86
N CYS A 63 34.64 9.35 -13.79
CA CYS A 63 36.10 9.46 -13.77
C CYS A 63 36.55 10.67 -14.61
N ALA A 64 37.03 11.72 -13.95
CA ALA A 64 37.50 12.94 -14.58
C ALA A 64 39.01 12.87 -14.87
N THR A 65 39.40 12.14 -15.92
CA THR A 65 40.79 12.05 -16.37
C THR A 65 41.19 13.29 -17.20
N PRO A 66 42.48 13.69 -17.25
CA PRO A 66 42.95 14.91 -17.91
C PRO A 66 43.08 14.71 -19.44
N ASP A 67 41.99 14.38 -20.10
CA ASP A 67 42.01 13.91 -21.50
C ASP A 67 42.03 15.07 -22.51
N ASP A 68 41.44 16.20 -22.14
CA ASP A 68 41.34 17.37 -23.00
C ASP A 68 42.10 18.57 -22.38
N SER A 69 42.26 19.63 -23.16
CA SER A 69 42.84 20.88 -22.68
C SER A 69 41.88 22.04 -22.90
N LEU A 70 41.72 22.88 -21.88
CA LEU A 70 40.91 24.09 -21.95
C LEU A 70 41.84 25.29 -22.05
N SER A 71 41.70 26.05 -23.14
CA SER A 71 42.35 27.36 -23.27
C SER A 71 41.36 28.45 -22.84
N LYS A 72 41.65 29.13 -21.72
CA LYS A 72 40.86 30.26 -21.22
C LYS A 72 41.77 31.45 -21.01
N ARG A 73 41.47 32.57 -21.70
CA ARG A 73 42.18 33.84 -21.57
C ARG A 73 43.72 33.70 -21.72
N GLY A 74 44.14 32.84 -22.66
CA GLY A 74 45.56 32.59 -22.95
C GLY A 74 46.25 31.59 -22.01
N ASN A 75 45.56 31.04 -21.00
CA ASN A 75 46.08 29.96 -20.17
C ASN A 75 45.49 28.62 -20.62
N THR A 76 46.35 27.63 -20.88
CA THR A 76 45.94 26.26 -21.23
C THR A 76 46.09 25.38 -20.00
N SER A 77 45.04 24.65 -19.64
CA SER A 77 45.05 23.76 -18.48
C SER A 77 44.38 22.43 -18.80
N PRO A 78 44.82 21.32 -18.19
CA PRO A 78 44.17 20.03 -18.36
C PRO A 78 42.71 20.07 -17.92
N ALA A 79 41.86 19.35 -18.63
CA ALA A 79 40.43 19.27 -18.38
C ALA A 79 39.91 17.86 -18.63
N MET A 80 38.81 17.53 -17.95
CA MET A 80 38.04 16.33 -18.30
C MET A 80 37.29 16.54 -19.61
N ARG A 81 37.00 15.43 -20.28
CA ARG A 81 36.22 15.43 -21.51
C ARG A 81 34.81 15.98 -21.29
N ASP A 82 34.31 16.78 -22.22
CA ASP A 82 32.99 17.43 -22.12
C ASP A 82 31.85 16.44 -21.89
N ASN A 83 31.93 15.24 -22.49
CA ASN A 83 30.94 14.18 -22.29
C ASN A 83 30.87 13.71 -20.82
N VAL A 84 32.01 13.60 -20.14
CA VAL A 84 32.06 13.19 -18.72
C VAL A 84 31.42 14.27 -17.85
N LEU A 85 31.65 15.55 -18.17
CA LEU A 85 31.00 16.67 -17.49
C LEU A 85 29.48 16.67 -17.75
N PHE A 86 29.05 16.40 -18.97
CA PHE A 86 27.63 16.28 -19.33
C PHE A 86 26.94 15.13 -18.58
N GLU A 87 27.56 13.94 -18.57
CA GLU A 87 27.07 12.77 -17.83
C GLU A 87 26.97 13.05 -16.33
N LEU A 88 27.99 13.67 -15.74
CA LEU A 88 27.97 14.11 -14.35
C LEU A 88 26.75 14.99 -14.06
N GLY A 89 26.48 15.98 -14.92
CA GLY A 89 25.32 16.85 -14.80
C GLY A 89 24.00 16.08 -14.87
N LEU A 90 23.86 15.14 -15.81
CA LEU A 90 22.68 14.29 -15.95
C LEU A 90 22.44 13.42 -14.71
N PHE A 91 23.47 12.76 -14.19
CA PHE A 91 23.36 11.92 -12.99
C PHE A 91 23.09 12.73 -11.73
N ILE A 92 23.68 13.92 -11.58
CA ILE A 92 23.31 14.84 -10.50
C ILE A 92 21.84 15.25 -10.61
N GLY A 93 21.34 15.52 -11.81
CA GLY A 93 19.93 15.87 -12.04
C GLY A 93 18.96 14.73 -11.68
N ALA A 94 19.29 13.49 -12.07
CA ALA A 94 18.40 12.34 -11.86
C ALA A 94 18.54 11.70 -10.47
N LEU A 95 19.77 11.45 -10.02
CA LEU A 95 20.07 10.77 -8.76
C LEU A 95 20.29 11.75 -7.61
N GLY A 96 20.66 12.99 -7.89
CA GLY A 96 21.04 13.96 -6.88
C GLY A 96 22.52 13.86 -6.48
N ARG A 97 23.02 14.94 -5.88
CA ARG A 97 24.42 15.10 -5.46
C ARG A 97 24.94 14.07 -4.45
N LYS A 98 24.07 13.46 -3.64
CA LYS A 98 24.49 12.46 -2.63
C LYS A 98 24.77 11.08 -3.22
N ARG A 99 24.34 10.84 -4.46
CA ARG A 99 24.41 9.54 -5.14
C ARG A 99 25.26 9.58 -6.41
N THR A 100 25.88 10.73 -6.70
CA THR A 100 26.74 10.94 -7.86
C THR A 100 28.09 11.41 -7.37
N PHE A 101 29.15 10.69 -7.73
CA PHE A 101 30.50 10.92 -7.26
C PHE A 101 31.41 11.25 -8.44
N LEU A 102 32.31 12.21 -8.26
CA LEU A 102 33.34 12.55 -9.22
C LEU A 102 34.68 12.05 -8.68
N VAL A 103 35.44 11.33 -9.51
CA VAL A 103 36.78 10.83 -9.20
C VAL A 103 37.81 11.64 -9.97
N VAL A 104 38.75 12.28 -9.27
CA VAL A 104 39.67 13.29 -9.82
C VAL A 104 41.14 12.92 -9.52
N PRO A 105 42.06 13.01 -10.49
CA PRO A 105 43.49 12.88 -10.25
C PRO A 105 44.05 14.02 -9.38
N THR A 106 44.89 13.70 -8.41
CA THR A 106 45.67 14.71 -7.66
C THR A 106 46.88 15.19 -8.46
N GLY A 107 47.38 16.40 -8.17
CA GLY A 107 48.67 16.88 -8.68
C GLY A 107 48.72 17.30 -10.15
N VAL A 108 47.66 17.12 -10.94
CA VAL A 108 47.66 17.43 -12.39
C VAL A 108 47.07 18.80 -12.77
N GLY A 109 46.57 19.57 -11.79
CA GLY A 109 45.97 20.88 -12.06
C GLY A 109 44.71 20.83 -12.94
N LEU A 110 43.94 19.75 -12.85
CA LEU A 110 42.70 19.57 -13.62
C LEU A 110 41.70 20.68 -13.32
N VAL A 111 41.22 21.36 -14.36
CA VAL A 111 40.21 22.41 -14.21
C VAL A 111 38.83 21.80 -14.02
N ILE A 112 38.23 22.07 -12.86
CA ILE A 112 36.83 21.75 -12.55
C ILE A 112 35.99 23.04 -12.70
N PRO A 113 34.83 22.99 -13.38
CA PRO A 113 33.91 24.14 -13.46
C PRO A 113 33.59 24.74 -12.09
N THR A 114 33.51 26.08 -12.00
CA THR A 114 33.25 26.78 -10.74
C THR A 114 31.89 26.45 -10.15
N ASP A 115 30.90 26.12 -10.99
CA ASP A 115 29.58 25.62 -10.55
C ASP A 115 29.67 24.30 -9.77
N LEU A 116 30.76 23.54 -9.95
CA LEU A 116 31.08 22.32 -9.22
C LEU A 116 32.10 22.55 -8.10
N ALA A 117 32.52 23.79 -7.81
CA ALA A 117 33.53 24.08 -6.79
C ALA A 117 33.10 23.70 -5.35
N GLY A 118 31.79 23.54 -5.10
CA GLY A 118 31.24 23.03 -3.84
C GLY A 118 31.07 21.51 -3.78
N LEU A 119 31.36 20.79 -4.86
CA LEU A 119 31.28 19.33 -4.91
C LEU A 119 32.56 18.74 -4.30
N THR A 120 32.43 18.00 -3.19
CA THR A 120 33.53 17.18 -2.69
C THR A 120 33.73 16.00 -3.63
N TYR A 121 34.86 15.97 -4.33
CA TYR A 121 35.26 14.86 -5.19
C TYR A 121 36.12 13.85 -4.42
N VAL A 122 36.12 12.62 -4.91
CA VAL A 122 37.04 11.58 -4.48
C VAL A 122 38.30 11.71 -5.32
N SER A 123 39.47 11.60 -4.71
CA SER A 123 40.73 11.79 -5.43
C SER A 123 41.59 10.53 -5.48
N TYR A 124 42.37 10.36 -6.54
CA TYR A 124 43.37 9.29 -6.67
C TYR A 124 44.76 9.85 -7.03
N ASP A 125 45.80 9.10 -6.71
CA ASP A 125 47.19 9.52 -6.90
C ASP A 125 47.63 9.39 -8.36
N ALA A 126 47.67 10.51 -9.07
CA ALA A 126 48.01 10.51 -10.50
C ALA A 126 49.49 10.21 -10.78
N GLU A 127 50.38 10.67 -9.89
CA GLU A 127 51.81 10.40 -10.01
C GLU A 127 52.06 8.91 -9.90
N ARG A 128 51.52 8.28 -8.86
CA ARG A 128 51.62 6.83 -8.67
C ARG A 128 50.94 6.05 -9.79
N PHE A 129 49.79 6.51 -10.29
CA PHE A 129 49.09 5.87 -11.41
C PHE A 129 49.98 5.81 -12.68
N SER A 130 50.81 6.83 -12.88
CA SER A 130 51.72 6.90 -14.04
C SER A 130 52.95 6.00 -13.95
N GLN A 131 53.27 5.44 -12.77
CA GLN A 131 54.48 4.63 -12.55
C GLN A 131 54.44 3.24 -13.22
N GLY A 132 53.25 2.73 -13.54
CA GLY A 132 53.06 1.52 -14.33
C GLY A 132 51.95 0.60 -13.80
N PRO A 133 51.64 -0.51 -14.50
CA PRO A 133 50.50 -1.37 -14.19
C PRO A 133 50.45 -1.91 -12.77
N ALA A 134 51.61 -2.16 -12.15
CA ALA A 134 51.71 -2.66 -10.78
C ALA A 134 51.22 -1.64 -9.72
N ASP A 135 51.32 -0.35 -10.01
CA ASP A 135 50.99 0.74 -9.07
C ASP A 135 49.61 1.35 -9.28
N ARG A 136 48.99 1.14 -10.45
CA ARG A 136 47.68 1.71 -10.80
C ARG A 136 46.57 1.31 -9.83
N MET A 137 46.53 0.03 -9.42
CA MET A 137 45.57 -0.44 -8.42
C MET A 137 45.74 0.31 -7.09
N ALA A 138 46.97 0.39 -6.60
CA ALA A 138 47.29 1.04 -5.34
C ALA A 138 47.04 2.56 -5.38
N ALA A 139 47.25 3.20 -6.54
CA ALA A 139 46.94 4.62 -6.76
C ALA A 139 45.45 4.95 -6.55
N LEU A 140 44.54 4.01 -6.85
CA LEU A 140 43.10 4.17 -6.67
C LEU A 140 42.57 3.58 -5.36
N GLN A 141 43.41 2.93 -4.54
CA GLN A 141 42.95 2.24 -3.33
C GLN A 141 42.16 3.15 -2.38
N VAL A 142 42.65 4.36 -2.15
CA VAL A 142 41.97 5.33 -1.28
C VAL A 142 40.62 5.75 -1.88
N ALA A 143 40.59 6.00 -3.19
CA ALA A 143 39.38 6.36 -3.91
C ALA A 143 38.32 5.25 -3.84
N GLY A 144 38.72 4.02 -4.16
CA GLY A 144 37.85 2.84 -4.12
C GLY A 144 37.27 2.58 -2.73
N MET A 145 38.10 2.65 -1.69
CA MET A 145 37.65 2.48 -0.30
C MET A 145 36.72 3.60 0.16
N SER A 146 37.01 4.86 -0.21
CA SER A 146 36.16 6.00 0.14
C SER A 146 34.77 5.89 -0.51
N LEU A 147 34.73 5.58 -1.82
CA LEU A 147 33.49 5.34 -2.55
C LEU A 147 32.69 4.21 -1.90
N ARG A 148 33.35 3.10 -1.56
CA ARG A 148 32.72 1.96 -0.92
C ARG A 148 32.07 2.33 0.41
N THR A 149 32.76 3.08 1.27
CA THR A 149 32.21 3.54 2.55
C THR A 149 31.01 4.46 2.37
N VAL A 150 31.12 5.45 1.47
CA VAL A 150 30.04 6.43 1.26
C VAL A 150 28.80 5.79 0.60
N ILE A 151 28.99 4.91 -0.39
CA ILE A 151 27.88 4.20 -1.05
C ILE A 151 27.17 3.29 -0.05
N HIS A 152 27.90 2.51 0.76
CA HIS A 152 27.29 1.67 1.80
C HIS A 152 26.42 2.46 2.76
N ARG A 153 26.97 3.56 3.30
CA ARG A 153 26.25 4.43 4.22
C ARG A 153 24.99 5.00 3.58
N THR A 154 25.13 5.58 2.38
CA THR A 154 24.02 6.22 1.67
C THR A 154 22.94 5.20 1.30
N TRP A 155 23.34 3.99 0.91
CA TRP A 155 22.42 2.90 0.60
C TRP A 155 21.62 2.44 1.83
N ALA A 156 22.28 2.30 2.98
CA ALA A 156 21.62 1.95 4.23
C ALA A 156 20.59 3.02 4.65
N GLU A 157 20.93 4.30 4.53
CA GLU A 157 20.02 5.42 4.83
C GLU A 157 18.77 5.42 3.92
N LEU A 158 18.94 5.15 2.61
CA LEU A 158 17.83 5.04 1.66
C LEU A 158 16.88 3.89 2.01
N ARG A 159 17.45 2.71 2.27
CA ARG A 159 16.69 1.51 2.63
C ARG A 159 15.90 1.67 3.92
N ALA A 160 16.51 2.28 4.93
CA ALA A 160 15.82 2.57 6.19
C ALA A 160 14.61 3.50 5.99
N THR A 161 14.77 4.51 5.13
CA THR A 161 13.71 5.47 4.80
C THR A 161 12.56 4.80 4.02
N GLU A 162 12.88 3.97 3.03
CA GLU A 162 11.90 3.20 2.26
C GLU A 162 11.10 2.25 3.15
N GLU A 163 11.78 1.54 4.05
CA GLU A 163 11.15 0.61 4.98
C GLU A 163 10.22 1.32 5.97
N GLN A 164 10.63 2.50 6.48
CA GLN A 164 9.78 3.33 7.32
C GLN A 164 8.53 3.82 6.57
N LEU A 165 8.69 4.29 5.33
CA LEU A 165 7.57 4.74 4.50
C LEU A 165 6.62 3.60 4.16
N ALA A 166 7.15 2.41 3.85
CA ALA A 166 6.35 1.22 3.60
C ALA A 166 5.55 0.81 4.84
N ARG A 167 6.17 0.81 6.03
CA ARG A 167 5.48 0.55 7.30
C ARG A 167 4.37 1.57 7.56
N ALA A 168 4.63 2.86 7.36
CA ALA A 168 3.63 3.91 7.53
C ALA A 168 2.45 3.76 6.55
N ARG A 169 2.72 3.42 5.29
CA ARG A 169 1.68 3.13 4.29
C ARG A 169 0.82 1.92 4.67
N MET A 170 1.45 0.83 5.12
CA MET A 170 0.73 -0.37 5.56
C MET A 170 -0.13 -0.10 6.81
N ALA A 171 0.38 0.67 7.77
CA ALA A 171 -0.39 1.07 8.95
C ALA A 171 -1.63 1.88 8.54
N ASN A 172 -1.47 2.87 7.66
CA ASN A 172 -2.59 3.68 7.15
C ASN A 172 -3.62 2.82 6.38
N ALA A 173 -3.16 1.86 5.58
CA ALA A 173 -4.04 0.92 4.88
C ALA A 173 -4.84 0.07 5.87
N ARG A 174 -4.20 -0.47 6.92
CA ARG A 174 -4.87 -1.24 7.99
C ARG A 174 -5.92 -0.40 8.72
N THR A 175 -5.60 0.83 9.12
CA THR A 175 -6.57 1.73 9.77
C THR A 175 -7.77 2.05 8.86
N THR A 176 -7.52 2.25 7.57
CA THR A 176 -8.58 2.51 6.58
C THR A 176 -9.49 1.29 6.41
N ALA A 177 -8.89 0.10 6.30
CA ALA A 177 -9.62 -1.16 6.22
C ALA A 177 -10.52 -1.38 7.46
N ILE A 178 -9.97 -1.20 8.67
CA ILE A 178 -10.74 -1.31 9.93
C ILE A 178 -11.98 -0.41 9.92
N ARG A 179 -11.84 0.86 9.48
CA ARG A 179 -12.98 1.80 9.40
C ARG A 179 -14.03 1.35 8.40
N ARG A 180 -13.62 0.86 7.21
CA ARG A 180 -14.55 0.38 6.18
C ARG A 180 -15.30 -0.87 6.63
N ILE A 181 -14.61 -1.83 7.26
CA ILE A 181 -15.28 -3.02 7.83
C ILE A 181 -16.28 -2.61 8.91
N HIS A 182 -15.93 -1.67 9.79
CA HIS A 182 -16.85 -1.18 10.80
C HIS A 182 -18.12 -0.55 10.20
N ALA A 183 -17.99 0.22 9.11
CA ALA A 183 -19.13 0.80 8.41
C ALA A 183 -20.05 -0.27 7.80
N VAL A 184 -19.47 -1.33 7.20
CA VAL A 184 -20.26 -2.40 6.58
C VAL A 184 -21.08 -3.22 7.58
N ILE A 185 -20.69 -3.27 8.86
CA ILE A 185 -21.54 -3.87 9.91
C ILE A 185 -22.92 -3.18 9.94
N VAL A 186 -22.95 -1.86 9.78
CA VAL A 186 -24.19 -1.07 9.75
C VAL A 186 -24.97 -1.38 8.48
N ASP A 187 -24.32 -1.37 7.31
CA ASP A 187 -24.96 -1.67 6.03
C ASP A 187 -25.62 -3.06 6.02
N LEU A 188 -24.94 -4.07 6.57
CA LEU A 188 -25.48 -5.43 6.67
C LEU A 188 -26.70 -5.51 7.60
N ARG A 189 -26.69 -4.75 8.70
CA ARG A 189 -27.84 -4.65 9.60
C ARG A 189 -29.02 -3.97 8.91
N ASP A 190 -28.76 -2.94 8.12
CA ASP A 190 -29.80 -2.16 7.45
C ASP A 190 -30.54 -3.01 6.40
N VAL A 191 -29.89 -3.99 5.76
CA VAL A 191 -30.57 -4.97 4.91
C VAL A 191 -31.64 -5.77 5.67
N ILE A 192 -31.38 -6.15 6.93
CA ILE A 192 -32.37 -6.84 7.78
C ILE A 192 -33.51 -5.89 8.17
N ILE A 193 -33.19 -4.62 8.44
CA ILE A 193 -34.17 -3.60 8.84
C ILE A 193 -35.09 -3.20 7.68
N GLU A 194 -34.59 -3.16 6.45
CA GLU A 194 -35.36 -2.75 5.27
C GLU A 194 -36.25 -3.88 4.72
N LEU A 195 -35.82 -5.14 4.83
CA LEU A 195 -36.51 -6.30 4.28
C LEU A 195 -38.02 -6.39 4.59
N PRO A 196 -38.50 -6.06 5.81
CA PRO A 196 -39.91 -6.24 6.13
C PRO A 196 -40.87 -5.39 5.29
N GLY A 197 -40.44 -4.24 4.78
CA GLY A 197 -41.23 -3.42 3.85
C GLY A 197 -41.51 -4.16 2.53
N ASP A 198 -40.48 -4.77 1.94
CA ASP A 198 -40.57 -5.55 0.71
C ASP A 198 -41.38 -6.85 0.92
N MET A 199 -41.24 -7.46 2.11
CA MET A 199 -41.99 -8.66 2.45
C MET A 199 -43.50 -8.42 2.51
N LEU A 200 -43.95 -7.27 3.05
CA LEU A 200 -45.38 -6.94 3.11
C LEU A 200 -46.06 -6.99 1.73
N GLN A 201 -45.35 -6.58 0.68
CA GLN A 201 -45.86 -6.56 -0.70
C GLN A 201 -45.94 -7.96 -1.33
N SER A 202 -45.21 -8.93 -0.77
CA SER A 202 -45.08 -10.30 -1.31
C SER A 202 -45.88 -11.36 -0.54
N LEU A 203 -46.59 -10.96 0.52
CA LEU A 203 -47.38 -11.85 1.42
C LEU A 203 -48.52 -12.63 0.73
N THR A 204 -48.83 -12.33 -0.51
CA THR A 204 -49.90 -13.01 -1.28
C THR A 204 -49.39 -14.21 -2.06
N SER A 205 -48.07 -14.42 -2.16
CA SER A 205 -47.46 -15.50 -2.94
C SER A 205 -46.20 -16.05 -2.26
N PRO A 206 -46.09 -17.38 -2.03
CA PRO A 206 -44.90 -17.96 -1.41
C PRO A 206 -43.68 -17.80 -2.29
N LYS A 207 -43.87 -17.88 -3.62
CA LYS A 207 -42.80 -17.73 -4.60
C LYS A 207 -42.24 -16.32 -4.60
N GLU A 208 -43.11 -15.32 -4.49
CA GLU A 208 -42.71 -13.91 -4.46
C GLU A 208 -42.00 -13.56 -3.16
N PHE A 209 -42.52 -14.06 -2.03
CA PHE A 209 -41.89 -13.89 -0.73
C PHE A 209 -40.49 -14.52 -0.67
N ASP A 210 -40.35 -15.74 -1.22
CA ASP A 210 -39.05 -16.41 -1.28
C ASP A 210 -38.08 -15.72 -2.26
N ARG A 211 -38.59 -15.06 -3.30
CA ARG A 211 -37.80 -14.19 -4.18
C ARG A 211 -37.26 -12.99 -3.42
N VAL A 212 -38.10 -12.29 -2.64
CA VAL A 212 -37.71 -11.13 -1.82
C VAL A 212 -36.59 -11.49 -0.84
N LYS A 213 -36.70 -12.63 -0.13
CA LYS A 213 -35.63 -13.12 0.76
C LYS A 213 -34.31 -13.36 0.04
N ARG A 214 -34.37 -13.98 -1.15
CA ARG A 214 -33.17 -14.26 -1.95
C ARG A 214 -32.50 -12.99 -2.46
N VAL A 215 -33.28 -12.01 -2.93
CA VAL A 215 -32.76 -10.70 -3.37
C VAL A 215 -32.06 -9.97 -2.22
N ALA A 216 -32.62 -10.02 -1.01
CA ALA A 216 -31.98 -9.43 0.17
C ALA A 216 -30.67 -10.15 0.54
N ALA A 217 -30.65 -11.49 0.49
CA ALA A 217 -29.44 -12.28 0.69
C ALA A 217 -28.36 -11.97 -0.37
N GLU A 218 -28.73 -11.81 -1.64
CA GLU A 218 -27.80 -11.39 -2.70
C GLU A 218 -27.27 -9.96 -2.48
N ARG A 219 -28.06 -9.07 -1.88
CA ARG A 219 -27.60 -7.72 -1.51
C ARG A 219 -26.52 -7.77 -0.44
N VAL A 220 -26.66 -8.67 0.55
CA VAL A 220 -25.59 -8.94 1.54
C VAL A 220 -24.30 -9.41 0.85
N ASP A 221 -24.41 -10.32 -0.11
CA ASP A 221 -23.25 -10.82 -0.87
C ASP A 221 -22.57 -9.69 -1.66
N LYS A 222 -23.36 -8.80 -2.29
CA LYS A 222 -22.84 -7.62 -3.03
C LYS A 222 -22.15 -6.59 -2.12
N ILE A 223 -22.70 -6.33 -0.94
CA ILE A 223 -22.11 -5.39 0.04
C ILE A 223 -20.80 -5.96 0.61
N SER A 224 -20.78 -7.26 0.91
CA SER A 224 -19.66 -7.89 1.59
C SER A 224 -18.51 -8.31 0.68
N ALA A 225 -18.76 -8.68 -0.58
CA ALA A 225 -17.73 -9.10 -1.54
C ALA A 225 -16.52 -8.15 -1.63
N PRO A 226 -16.68 -6.82 -1.82
CA PRO A 226 -15.54 -5.90 -1.92
C PRO A 226 -14.77 -5.71 -0.58
N MET A 227 -15.30 -6.21 0.53
CA MET A 227 -14.71 -6.02 1.86
C MET A 227 -13.77 -7.14 2.28
N TYR A 228 -13.67 -8.25 1.54
CA TYR A 228 -12.78 -9.36 1.94
C TYR A 228 -11.29 -9.00 1.89
N ASP A 229 -10.88 -8.12 0.98
CA ASP A 229 -9.51 -7.59 0.95
C ASP A 229 -9.21 -6.71 2.17
N ASP A 230 -10.19 -5.88 2.56
CA ASP A 230 -10.10 -5.06 3.77
C ASP A 230 -10.10 -5.92 5.04
N ALA A 231 -10.93 -6.97 5.10
CA ALA A 231 -10.99 -7.91 6.22
C ALA A 231 -9.66 -8.66 6.37
N THR A 232 -9.03 -9.04 5.25
CA THR A 232 -7.70 -9.66 5.22
C THR A 232 -6.63 -8.69 5.69
N THR A 233 -6.67 -7.44 5.22
CA THR A 233 -5.74 -6.37 5.63
C THR A 233 -5.87 -6.05 7.12
N ALA A 234 -7.09 -6.08 7.66
CA ALA A 234 -7.37 -5.86 9.07
C ALA A 234 -7.07 -7.09 9.96
N GLY A 235 -7.03 -8.29 9.37
CA GLY A 235 -6.83 -9.56 10.08
C GLY A 235 -8.10 -10.13 10.72
N VAL A 236 -9.27 -9.85 10.16
CA VAL A 236 -10.60 -10.20 10.71
C VAL A 236 -11.48 -11.00 9.73
N THR A 237 -10.87 -11.66 8.75
CA THR A 237 -11.57 -12.38 7.67
C THR A 237 -12.57 -13.40 8.19
N THR A 238 -12.22 -14.14 9.24
CA THR A 238 -13.08 -15.17 9.84
C THR A 238 -14.31 -14.55 10.49
N GLU A 239 -14.12 -13.56 11.37
CA GLU A 239 -15.20 -12.88 12.08
C GLU A 239 -16.13 -12.13 11.13
N PHE A 240 -15.56 -11.53 10.07
CA PHE A 240 -16.34 -10.88 9.03
C PHE A 240 -17.19 -11.90 8.25
N GLY A 241 -16.60 -13.02 7.83
CA GLY A 241 -17.32 -14.10 7.16
C GLY A 241 -18.43 -14.72 8.02
N ASP A 242 -18.20 -14.88 9.32
CA ASP A 242 -19.21 -15.36 10.28
C ASP A 242 -20.43 -14.41 10.31
N LEU A 243 -20.20 -13.09 10.34
CA LEU A 243 -21.28 -12.10 10.31
C LEU A 243 -22.05 -12.14 8.99
N VAL A 244 -21.35 -12.16 7.85
CA VAL A 244 -21.99 -12.25 6.52
C VAL A 244 -22.87 -13.50 6.43
N THR A 245 -22.34 -14.64 6.86
CA THR A 245 -23.07 -15.92 6.87
C THR A 245 -24.29 -15.88 7.78
N ALA A 246 -24.16 -15.32 8.98
CA ALA A 246 -25.26 -15.16 9.93
C ALA A 246 -26.37 -14.26 9.38
N THR A 247 -26.01 -13.11 8.80
CA THR A 247 -26.95 -12.17 8.16
C THR A 247 -27.69 -12.85 7.02
N ARG A 248 -26.98 -13.56 6.14
CA ARG A 248 -27.58 -14.29 5.03
C ARG A 248 -28.55 -15.38 5.49
N ALA A 249 -28.15 -16.16 6.48
CA ALA A 249 -29.00 -17.20 7.07
C ALA A 249 -30.27 -16.61 7.68
N ALA A 250 -30.13 -15.51 8.46
CA ALA A 250 -31.27 -14.83 9.07
C ALA A 250 -32.32 -14.40 8.04
N LEU A 251 -31.90 -13.84 6.89
CA LEU A 251 -32.78 -13.42 5.80
C LEU A 251 -33.49 -14.61 5.13
N LEU A 252 -32.75 -15.69 4.83
CA LEU A 252 -33.30 -16.85 4.11
C LEU A 252 -34.25 -17.69 4.97
N GLU A 253 -34.00 -17.76 6.27
CA GLU A 253 -34.78 -18.53 7.24
C GLU A 253 -36.08 -17.83 7.69
N ILE A 254 -36.35 -16.62 7.20
CA ILE A 254 -37.60 -15.93 7.52
C ILE A 254 -38.79 -16.81 7.08
N PRO A 255 -39.70 -17.12 8.03
CA PRO A 255 -40.79 -18.03 7.75
C PRO A 255 -41.91 -17.34 6.96
N TYR A 256 -42.44 -18.03 5.96
CA TYR A 256 -43.64 -17.57 5.27
C TYR A 256 -44.87 -17.65 6.19
N PRO A 257 -45.73 -16.63 6.24
CA PRO A 257 -46.97 -16.64 7.04
C PRO A 257 -48.11 -17.34 6.28
N PHE A 258 -48.14 -18.66 6.31
CA PHE A 258 -49.15 -19.48 5.62
C PHE A 258 -50.58 -19.20 6.09
N GLU A 259 -50.74 -18.66 7.30
CA GLU A 259 -52.00 -18.25 7.90
C GLU A 259 -52.75 -17.17 7.09
N LEU A 260 -52.04 -16.49 6.18
CA LEU A 260 -52.58 -15.48 5.24
C LEU A 260 -53.22 -16.06 3.97
N PHE A 261 -53.05 -17.35 3.67
CA PHE A 261 -53.74 -18.02 2.55
C PHE A 261 -55.20 -18.29 2.88
N VAL A 262 -56.02 -17.24 2.83
CA VAL A 262 -57.47 -17.31 3.06
C VAL A 262 -58.21 -16.51 1.99
N GLU A 263 -59.46 -16.87 1.68
CA GLU A 263 -60.29 -16.08 0.75
C GLU A 263 -60.79 -14.77 1.38
N GLU A 264 -60.91 -14.71 2.71
CA GLU A 264 -61.50 -13.59 3.44
C GLU A 264 -60.57 -12.38 3.55
N GLN A 265 -61.01 -11.24 3.01
CA GLN A 265 -60.19 -10.04 2.80
C GLN A 265 -59.88 -9.29 4.11
N GLU A 266 -60.78 -9.33 5.09
CA GLU A 266 -60.60 -8.69 6.40
C GLU A 266 -59.45 -9.31 7.20
N ILE A 267 -59.31 -10.65 7.13
CA ILE A 267 -58.24 -11.39 7.82
C ILE A 267 -56.87 -10.99 7.26
N LYS A 268 -56.76 -10.87 5.92
CA LYS A 268 -55.54 -10.41 5.26
C LYS A 268 -55.17 -8.99 5.71
N GLN A 269 -56.13 -8.07 5.76
CA GLN A 269 -55.87 -6.69 6.17
C GLN A 269 -55.44 -6.58 7.65
N ALA A 270 -56.11 -7.29 8.55
CA ALA A 270 -55.76 -7.29 9.97
C ALA A 270 -54.34 -7.82 10.22
N ALA A 271 -53.96 -8.89 9.54
CA ALA A 271 -52.64 -9.48 9.68
C ALA A 271 -51.52 -8.65 9.02
N VAL A 272 -51.79 -8.03 7.86
CA VAL A 272 -50.85 -7.05 7.25
C VAL A 272 -50.61 -5.87 8.17
N LYS A 273 -51.67 -5.32 8.79
CA LYS A 273 -51.55 -4.22 9.76
C LYS A 273 -50.74 -4.63 10.99
N HIS A 274 -50.92 -5.85 11.47
CA HIS A 274 -50.16 -6.38 12.60
C HIS A 274 -48.68 -6.55 12.28
N ILE A 275 -48.36 -7.13 11.12
CA ILE A 275 -46.97 -7.27 10.65
C ILE A 275 -46.35 -5.87 10.49
N ALA A 276 -47.06 -4.92 9.89
CA ALA A 276 -46.59 -3.53 9.76
C ALA A 276 -46.33 -2.87 11.13
N GLY A 277 -47.17 -3.10 12.13
CA GLY A 277 -46.96 -2.60 13.50
C GLY A 277 -45.73 -3.22 14.18
N ALA A 278 -45.51 -4.53 14.00
CA ALA A 278 -44.32 -5.21 14.50
C ALA A 278 -43.04 -4.67 13.86
N ILE A 279 -43.07 -4.36 12.57
CA ILE A 279 -41.97 -3.73 11.82
C ILE A 279 -41.69 -2.33 12.37
N GLN A 280 -42.73 -1.54 12.62
CA GLN A 280 -42.57 -0.21 13.17
C GLN A 280 -41.96 -0.24 14.58
N SER A 281 -42.41 -1.16 15.44
CA SER A 281 -41.81 -1.40 16.76
C SER A 281 -40.31 -1.69 16.65
N PHE A 282 -39.94 -2.60 15.75
CA PHE A 282 -38.54 -2.97 15.49
C PHE A 282 -37.69 -1.79 15.04
N ASN A 283 -38.16 -1.02 14.07
CA ASN A 283 -37.45 0.15 13.55
C ASN A 283 -37.26 1.23 14.62
N SER A 284 -38.15 1.28 15.61
CA SER A 284 -38.05 2.18 16.77
C SER A 284 -37.23 1.62 17.94
N GLY A 285 -36.57 0.46 17.79
CA GLY A 285 -35.76 -0.17 18.83
C GLY A 285 -36.55 -0.98 19.86
N GLY A 286 -37.83 -1.24 19.60
CA GLY A 286 -38.69 -2.12 20.40
C GLY A 286 -38.56 -3.59 19.99
N GLN A 287 -39.16 -4.48 20.80
CA GLN A 287 -39.28 -5.90 20.45
C GLN A 287 -40.33 -6.06 19.34
N PRO A 288 -39.97 -6.60 18.16
CA PRO A 288 -40.95 -6.90 17.13
C PRO A 288 -41.93 -7.98 17.63
N PHE A 289 -43.20 -7.85 17.23
CA PHE A 289 -44.26 -8.81 17.53
C PHE A 289 -44.65 -8.92 19.03
N GLU A 290 -44.36 -7.93 19.88
CA GLU A 290 -45.04 -7.79 21.18
C GLU A 290 -46.50 -7.35 20.97
N TYR A 291 -47.45 -8.17 21.41
CA TYR A 291 -48.87 -7.93 21.19
C TYR A 291 -49.46 -7.08 22.32
N ALA A 292 -50.01 -5.91 21.98
CA ALA A 292 -50.79 -5.06 22.89
C ALA A 292 -52.19 -4.82 22.29
N GLY A 293 -53.18 -5.60 22.71
CA GLY A 293 -54.56 -5.37 22.27
C GLY A 293 -55.58 -6.39 22.76
N GLN A 294 -56.50 -5.94 23.61
CA GLN A 294 -57.54 -6.72 24.28
C GLN A 294 -58.43 -7.54 23.32
N ALA A 295 -58.80 -8.73 23.81
CA ALA A 295 -59.95 -9.55 23.44
C ALA A 295 -60.58 -9.28 22.07
N ILE A 296 -60.10 -10.01 21.06
CA ILE A 296 -60.91 -10.34 19.89
C ILE A 296 -61.19 -11.83 19.97
N GLU A 297 -62.44 -12.22 20.27
CA GLU A 297 -62.93 -13.61 20.31
C GLU A 297 -63.01 -14.28 18.92
N SER A 298 -62.33 -13.75 17.90
CA SER A 298 -62.44 -14.25 16.52
C SER A 298 -61.24 -15.10 16.09
N GLU A 299 -61.49 -15.99 15.13
CA GLU A 299 -60.48 -16.78 14.39
C GLU A 299 -59.29 -15.92 13.90
N VAL A 300 -59.53 -14.64 13.59
CA VAL A 300 -58.51 -13.67 13.17
C VAL A 300 -57.45 -13.45 14.24
N ALA A 301 -57.85 -13.33 15.51
CA ALA A 301 -56.93 -13.10 16.62
C ALA A 301 -55.98 -14.30 16.84
N ARG A 302 -56.53 -15.52 16.76
CA ARG A 302 -55.72 -16.76 16.85
C ARG A 302 -54.69 -16.86 15.74
N ARG A 303 -55.05 -16.47 14.50
CA ARG A 303 -54.11 -16.48 13.36
C ARG A 303 -53.04 -15.40 13.46
N VAL A 304 -53.42 -14.18 13.84
CA VAL A 304 -52.47 -13.08 14.08
C VAL A 304 -51.49 -13.45 15.20
N GLN A 305 -51.96 -14.10 16.25
CA GLN A 305 -51.12 -14.62 17.33
C GLN A 305 -50.15 -15.71 16.81
N SER A 306 -50.64 -16.66 16.01
CA SER A 306 -49.80 -17.71 15.42
C SER A 306 -48.69 -17.16 14.52
N ILE A 307 -48.98 -16.14 13.69
CA ILE A 307 -47.97 -15.42 12.91
C ILE A 307 -46.95 -14.76 13.85
N SER A 308 -47.43 -14.07 14.90
CA SER A 308 -46.56 -13.39 15.87
C SER A 308 -45.59 -14.34 16.55
N ASP A 309 -46.08 -15.48 17.02
CA ASP A 309 -45.27 -16.48 17.73
C ASP A 309 -44.21 -17.09 16.80
N ARG A 310 -44.56 -17.35 15.53
CA ARG A 310 -43.66 -17.88 14.51
C ARG A 310 -42.51 -16.91 14.21
N TYR A 311 -42.84 -15.64 14.00
CA TYR A 311 -41.84 -14.61 13.71
C TYR A 311 -41.00 -14.25 14.94
N ARG A 312 -41.61 -14.17 16.12
CA ARG A 312 -40.88 -13.99 17.40
C ARG A 312 -39.87 -15.13 17.60
N GLY A 313 -40.30 -16.38 17.40
CA GLY A 313 -39.43 -17.54 17.50
C GLY A 313 -38.26 -17.52 16.52
N TRP A 314 -38.48 -17.09 15.26
CA TRP A 314 -37.40 -16.86 14.31
C TRP A 314 -36.46 -15.75 14.79
N TRP A 315 -36.99 -14.57 15.16
CA TRP A 315 -36.19 -13.42 15.59
C TRP A 315 -35.31 -13.77 16.79
N THR A 316 -35.85 -14.41 17.83
CA THR A 316 -35.08 -14.83 19.01
C THR A 316 -33.92 -15.77 18.68
N ARG A 317 -34.03 -16.61 17.64
CA ARG A 317 -32.92 -17.47 17.19
C ARG A 317 -31.89 -16.67 16.40
N SER A 318 -32.35 -15.90 15.42
CA SER A 318 -31.50 -15.12 14.52
C SER A 318 -30.73 -14.02 15.26
N GLU A 319 -31.41 -13.27 16.14
CA GLU A 319 -30.83 -12.20 16.96
C GLU A 319 -29.62 -12.69 17.77
N LYS A 320 -29.73 -13.85 18.43
CA LYS A 320 -28.63 -14.42 19.21
C LYS A 320 -27.41 -14.77 18.36
N VAL A 321 -27.60 -15.20 17.12
CA VAL A 321 -26.50 -15.53 16.21
C VAL A 321 -25.86 -14.25 15.68
N LEU A 322 -26.68 -13.30 15.22
CA LEU A 322 -26.25 -12.01 14.70
C LEU A 322 -25.51 -11.18 15.74
N GLN A 323 -26.04 -11.11 16.96
CA GLN A 323 -25.42 -10.38 18.06
C GLN A 323 -24.07 -10.98 18.42
N ARG A 324 -23.95 -12.32 18.48
CA ARG A 324 -22.67 -12.99 18.73
C ARG A 324 -21.65 -12.73 17.63
N ALA A 325 -22.04 -12.84 16.35
CA ALA A 325 -21.15 -12.58 15.22
C ALA A 325 -20.70 -11.11 15.19
N THR A 326 -21.63 -10.18 15.40
CA THR A 326 -21.35 -8.74 15.46
C THR A 326 -20.38 -8.41 16.59
N SER A 327 -20.63 -8.90 17.81
CA SER A 327 -19.76 -8.65 18.96
C SER A 327 -18.36 -9.21 18.72
N ARG A 328 -18.23 -10.43 18.16
CA ARG A 328 -16.92 -11.02 17.83
C ARG A 328 -16.14 -10.15 16.84
N LEU A 329 -16.79 -9.70 15.77
CA LEU A 329 -16.15 -8.82 14.79
C LEU A 329 -15.77 -7.48 15.40
N GLN A 330 -16.65 -6.85 16.20
CA GLN A 330 -16.34 -5.59 16.87
C GLN A 330 -15.15 -5.72 17.83
N THR A 331 -15.10 -6.78 18.64
CA THR A 331 -13.94 -7.06 19.51
C THR A 331 -12.66 -7.27 18.69
N ALA A 332 -12.73 -8.02 17.59
CA ALA A 332 -11.58 -8.24 16.72
C ALA A 332 -11.08 -6.93 16.08
N LEU A 333 -11.99 -6.06 15.63
CA LEU A 333 -11.64 -4.74 15.08
C LEU A 333 -11.01 -3.82 16.12
N VAL A 334 -11.51 -3.81 17.37
CA VAL A 334 -10.92 -3.04 18.48
C VAL A 334 -9.50 -3.53 18.77
N ASN A 335 -9.30 -4.84 18.86
CA ASN A 335 -7.96 -5.41 19.07
C ASN A 335 -7.01 -5.07 17.91
N ALA A 336 -7.48 -5.21 16.67
CA ALA A 336 -6.70 -4.83 15.48
C ALA A 336 -6.34 -3.34 15.47
N ALA A 337 -7.23 -2.47 15.97
CA ALA A 337 -6.96 -1.04 16.10
C ALA A 337 -5.90 -0.75 17.16
N LEU A 338 -5.98 -1.38 18.34
CA LEU A 338 -5.00 -1.23 19.43
C LEU A 338 -3.59 -1.70 19.01
N GLU A 339 -3.50 -2.75 18.19
CA GLU A 339 -2.23 -3.21 17.62
C GLU A 339 -1.65 -2.28 16.54
N SER A 340 -2.51 -1.44 15.94
CA SER A 340 -2.13 -0.53 14.85
C SER A 340 -1.65 0.84 15.34
N GLU A 341 -1.80 1.16 16.63
CA GLU A 341 -1.21 2.38 17.18
C GLU A 341 0.32 2.29 17.16
N PRO A 342 1.02 3.22 16.49
CA PRO A 342 2.47 3.26 16.56
C PRO A 342 2.87 3.57 18.00
N LYS A 343 3.71 2.71 18.61
CA LYS A 343 4.52 3.09 19.77
C LYS A 343 5.14 4.45 19.44
N GLN A 344 4.86 5.46 20.26
CA GLN A 344 5.39 6.80 20.10
C GLN A 344 6.87 6.74 19.72
N LEU A 345 7.24 7.39 18.62
CA LEU A 345 8.63 7.52 18.19
C LEU A 345 9.47 8.04 19.38
N PRO A 346 10.62 7.42 19.70
CA PRO A 346 11.53 8.02 20.67
C PRO A 346 11.90 9.44 20.23
N GLU A 347 11.91 10.38 21.18
CA GLU A 347 12.18 11.81 20.94
C GLU A 347 13.49 12.09 20.18
N SER A 348 14.40 11.12 20.13
CA SER A 348 15.67 11.17 19.41
C SER A 348 15.55 11.17 17.87
N ALA A 349 14.36 10.93 17.31
CA ALA A 349 14.11 10.92 15.86
C ALA A 349 13.46 12.21 15.31
N ARG A 350 13.24 13.25 16.13
CA ARG A 350 12.82 14.55 15.61
C ARG A 350 14.01 15.20 14.89
N PRO A 351 13.86 15.68 13.63
CA PRO A 351 14.92 16.44 12.99
C PRO A 351 15.27 17.64 13.88
N LEU A 352 16.55 17.77 14.21
CA LEU A 352 17.08 18.96 14.87
C LEU A 352 16.69 20.16 14.02
N ASN A 353 15.86 21.03 14.60
CA ASN A 353 15.46 22.29 14.00
C ASN A 353 16.75 23.08 13.71
N PRO A 354 17.07 23.44 12.45
CA PRO A 354 18.33 24.11 12.10
C PRO A 354 18.38 25.58 12.55
N GLN A 355 17.53 25.98 13.49
CA GLN A 355 17.58 27.27 14.16
C GLN A 355 17.74 27.06 15.67
N ARG A 356 18.97 26.78 16.10
CA ARG A 356 19.49 27.16 17.42
C ARG A 356 21.01 27.09 17.43
#